data_AF-A0A2M7MSA4-F1
#
_entry.id   AF-A0A2M7MSA4-F1
#
_cell.length_a   1.000
_cell.length_b   1.000
_cell.length_c   1.000
_cell.angle_alpha   90.00
_cell.angle_beta   90.00
_cell.angle_gamma   90.00
#
_symmetry.space_group_name_H-M   'P 1'
#
loop_
_entity.id
_entity.type
_entity.pdbx_description
1 polymer ?
#
loop_
_entity_poly.entity_id
_entity_poly.type
_entity_poly.pdbx_seq_one_letter_code
_entity_poly.pdbx_strand_id
1 'polypeptide(L)'
;MAVALFWAAGSAMAAMDIEVLARTCNNCHGVGGISAGTSMPSIGGLPRDYLKNVMKQWKYDERGAATMNRIVKGFSDDEIDALATHFSKKRWVPVPQKTTAALMKKGKSVTFENCEDCHGAKGDDPDEDAPMINGQWAKYMTLELEKYRDDGFKMPHRKMKKNTRKLKQADIPAAAHFFGAQGQ
;
A
#
# COMPACT_ATOMS: atom_id res chain seq x y z
N MET A 1 40.86 -42.55 26.33
CA MET A 1 40.42 -41.16 26.56
C MET A 1 40.08 -40.55 25.21
N ALA A 2 38.79 -40.43 24.89
CA ALA A 2 38.32 -39.83 23.64
C ALA A 2 37.61 -38.53 23.98
N VAL A 3 38.15 -37.40 23.54
CA VAL A 3 37.50 -36.08 23.67
C VAL A 3 36.89 -35.78 22.32
N ALA A 4 35.57 -35.95 22.21
CA ALA A 4 34.79 -35.54 21.05
C ALA A 4 34.48 -34.04 21.17
N LEU A 5 35.12 -33.24 20.32
CA LEU A 5 34.79 -31.83 20.11
C LEU A 5 33.57 -31.75 19.19
N PHE A 6 32.40 -31.51 19.78
CA PHE A 6 31.19 -31.13 19.04
C PHE A 6 31.34 -29.67 18.60
N TRP A 7 31.60 -29.47 17.30
CA TRP A 7 31.53 -28.15 16.69
C TRP A 7 30.06 -27.88 16.33
N ALA A 8 29.37 -27.11 17.17
CA ALA A 8 28.06 -26.59 16.84
C ALA A 8 28.21 -25.51 15.76
N ALA A 9 28.00 -25.91 14.50
CA ALA A 9 27.81 -24.97 13.40
C ALA A 9 26.43 -24.30 13.58
N GLY A 10 26.40 -23.22 14.36
CA GLY A 10 25.25 -22.32 14.38
C GLY A 10 25.20 -21.54 13.08
N SER A 11 24.41 -22.00 12.12
CA SER A 11 24.03 -21.20 10.95
C SER A 11 23.14 -20.05 11.40
N ALA A 12 23.75 -18.97 11.88
CA ALA A 12 23.09 -17.68 11.90
C ALA A 12 22.90 -17.27 10.44
N MET A 13 21.71 -17.50 9.88
CA MET A 13 21.27 -16.73 8.73
C MET A 13 21.35 -15.27 9.16
N ALA A 14 22.39 -14.56 8.70
CA ALA A 14 22.56 -13.17 9.02
C ALA A 14 21.29 -12.44 8.56
N ALA A 15 20.53 -11.89 9.50
CA ALA A 15 19.42 -11.01 9.19
C ALA A 15 19.99 -9.91 8.28
N MET A 16 19.54 -9.90 7.02
CA MET A 16 19.99 -8.89 6.06
C MET A 16 19.64 -7.52 6.64
N ASP A 17 20.58 -6.57 6.59
CA ASP A 17 20.34 -5.22 7.08
C ASP A 17 19.06 -4.66 6.45
N ILE A 18 18.09 -4.31 7.29
CA ILE A 18 16.77 -3.83 6.85
C ILE A 18 16.89 -2.58 5.98
N GLU A 19 17.91 -1.74 6.20
CA GLU A 19 18.15 -0.56 5.37
C GLU A 19 18.60 -0.97 3.95
N VAL A 20 19.43 -2.02 3.84
CA VAL A 20 19.83 -2.59 2.54
C VAL A 20 18.63 -3.20 1.83
N LEU A 21 17.80 -3.95 2.56
CA LEU A 21 16.59 -4.55 2.02
C LEU A 21 15.60 -3.48 1.51
N ALA A 22 15.32 -2.48 2.34
CA ALA A 22 14.40 -1.39 2.01
C ALA A 22 14.86 -0.54 0.81
N ARG A 23 16.19 -0.40 0.62
CA ARG A 23 16.74 0.29 -0.57
C ARG A 23 16.33 -0.37 -1.89
N THR A 24 16.11 -1.68 -1.91
CA THR A 24 15.61 -2.37 -3.12
C THR A 24 14.21 -1.91 -3.50
N CYS A 25 13.37 -1.56 -2.52
CA CYS A 25 12.01 -1.06 -2.74
C CYS A 25 12.01 0.38 -3.30
N ASN A 26 12.99 1.19 -2.90
CA ASN A 26 13.10 2.61 -3.29
C ASN A 26 13.28 2.79 -4.80
N ASN A 27 13.80 1.79 -5.51
CA ASN A 27 13.93 1.83 -6.98
C ASN A 27 12.59 2.03 -7.70
N CYS A 28 11.49 1.57 -7.08
CA CYS A 28 10.15 1.80 -7.59
C CYS A 28 9.41 2.83 -6.73
N HIS A 29 9.42 2.66 -5.41
CA HIS A 29 8.61 3.45 -4.49
C HIS A 29 9.26 4.77 -4.03
N GLY A 30 10.45 5.09 -4.53
CA GLY A 30 11.21 6.29 -4.19
C GLY A 30 11.86 6.24 -2.81
N VAL A 31 12.77 7.19 -2.55
CA VAL A 31 13.52 7.26 -1.30
C VAL A 31 12.56 7.49 -0.13
N GLY A 32 12.67 6.67 0.92
CA GLY A 32 11.77 6.71 2.06
C GLY A 32 10.35 6.23 1.75
N GLY A 33 10.13 5.60 0.59
CA GLY A 33 8.80 5.19 0.14
C GLY A 33 7.94 6.35 -0.38
N ILE A 34 8.55 7.47 -0.78
CA ILE A 34 7.87 8.62 -1.38
C ILE A 34 8.00 8.50 -2.91
N SER A 35 6.95 8.00 -3.56
CA SER A 35 7.00 7.71 -4.99
C SER A 35 7.01 9.00 -5.82
N ALA A 36 7.81 9.01 -6.90
CA ALA A 36 7.86 10.09 -7.88
C ALA A 36 7.03 9.80 -9.15
N GLY A 37 6.34 8.65 -9.22
CA GLY A 37 5.70 8.16 -10.44
C GLY A 37 4.18 8.09 -10.36
N THR A 38 3.49 8.27 -11.49
CA THR A 38 2.02 8.37 -11.53
C THR A 38 1.25 7.10 -11.12
N SER A 39 1.83 5.91 -11.25
CA SER A 39 1.13 4.64 -10.96
C SER A 39 1.83 3.78 -9.91
N MET A 40 3.01 4.20 -9.43
CA MET A 40 3.70 3.52 -8.36
C MET A 40 3.31 4.18 -7.04
N PRO A 41 2.80 3.46 -6.04
CA PRO A 41 2.29 4.09 -4.84
C PRO A 41 3.42 4.55 -3.93
N SER A 42 3.18 5.64 -3.18
CA SER A 42 3.93 5.91 -1.96
C SER A 42 3.57 4.88 -0.89
N ILE A 43 4.56 4.38 -0.15
CA ILE A 43 4.42 3.34 0.88
C ILE A 43 4.95 3.78 2.25
N GLY A 44 5.79 4.83 2.29
CA GLY A 44 6.36 5.35 3.52
C GLY A 44 5.30 6.03 4.38
N GLY A 45 5.22 5.65 5.66
CA GLY A 45 4.26 6.18 6.63
C GLY A 45 2.87 5.56 6.56
N LEU A 46 2.65 4.52 5.74
CA LEU A 46 1.43 3.73 5.83
C LEU A 46 1.39 2.89 7.13
N PRO A 47 0.20 2.56 7.64
CA PRO A 47 0.08 1.74 8.85
C PRO A 47 0.84 0.42 8.71
N ARG A 48 1.53 0.03 9.78
CA ARG A 48 2.38 -1.17 9.81
C ARG A 48 1.60 -2.42 9.44
N ASP A 49 0.43 -2.61 10.05
CA ASP A 49 -0.34 -3.82 9.89
C ASP A 49 -1.00 -3.88 8.51
N TYR A 50 -1.43 -2.74 7.95
CA TYR A 50 -1.80 -2.64 6.54
C TYR A 50 -0.66 -3.09 5.61
N LEU A 51 0.55 -2.56 5.78
CA LEU A 51 1.71 -2.91 4.96
C LEU A 51 2.04 -4.40 5.06
N LYS A 52 2.10 -4.93 6.28
CA LYS A 52 2.35 -6.36 6.54
C LYS A 52 1.28 -7.22 5.87
N ASN A 53 0.01 -6.91 6.06
CA ASN A 53 -1.10 -7.68 5.53
C ASN A 53 -1.08 -7.70 4.00
N VAL A 54 -0.91 -6.54 3.35
CA VAL A 54 -0.87 -6.47 1.88
C VAL A 54 0.33 -7.24 1.31
N MET A 55 1.51 -7.15 1.94
CA MET A 55 2.67 -7.92 1.51
C MET A 55 2.47 -9.43 1.67
N LYS A 56 1.90 -9.89 2.80
CA LYS A 56 1.57 -11.32 2.98
C LYS A 56 0.51 -11.78 1.98
N GLN A 57 -0.51 -10.98 1.72
CA GLN A 57 -1.54 -11.30 0.72
C GLN A 57 -0.94 -11.47 -0.69
N TRP A 58 0.08 -10.68 -1.06
CA TRP A 58 0.79 -10.88 -2.32
C TRP A 58 1.69 -12.12 -2.29
N LYS A 59 2.36 -12.40 -1.16
CA LYS A 59 3.24 -13.56 -1.00
C LYS A 59 2.47 -14.87 -1.18
N TYR A 60 1.29 -14.96 -0.57
CA TYR A 60 0.42 -16.14 -0.57
C TYR A 60 -0.66 -16.13 -1.67
N ASP A 61 -0.54 -15.26 -2.67
CA ASP A 61 -1.45 -15.15 -3.82
C ASP A 61 -2.93 -14.94 -3.46
N GLU A 62 -3.20 -14.30 -2.33
CA GLU A 62 -4.54 -13.88 -1.87
C GLU A 62 -4.95 -12.54 -2.48
N ARG A 63 -3.97 -11.69 -2.79
CA ARG A 63 -4.12 -10.42 -3.52
C ARG A 63 -3.32 -10.48 -4.82
N GLY A 64 -3.90 -9.97 -5.90
CA GLY A 64 -3.24 -9.82 -7.19
C GLY A 64 -2.50 -8.49 -7.33
N ALA A 65 -1.38 -8.52 -8.04
CA ALA A 65 -0.63 -7.36 -8.50
C ALA A 65 0.13 -7.70 -9.78
N ALA A 66 0.42 -6.68 -10.59
CA ALA A 66 1.21 -6.85 -11.81
C ALA A 66 2.63 -7.35 -11.50
N THR A 67 3.24 -6.81 -10.44
CA THR A 67 4.65 -7.03 -10.11
C THR A 67 4.84 -7.55 -8.69
N MET A 68 4.11 -7.00 -7.72
CA MET A 68 4.43 -7.23 -6.30
C MET A 68 4.34 -8.69 -5.85
N ASN A 69 3.43 -9.52 -6.39
CA ASN A 69 3.41 -10.97 -6.09
C ASN A 69 4.76 -11.64 -6.34
N ARG A 70 5.46 -11.27 -7.43
CA ARG A 70 6.78 -11.85 -7.75
C ARG A 70 7.86 -11.34 -6.81
N ILE A 71 7.81 -10.06 -6.48
CA ILE A 71 8.78 -9.40 -5.61
C ILE A 71 8.68 -9.96 -4.19
N VAL A 72 7.51 -9.90 -3.56
CA VAL A 72 7.37 -10.25 -2.13
C VAL A 72 7.57 -11.74 -1.84
N LYS A 73 7.42 -12.62 -2.84
CA LYS A 73 7.69 -14.06 -2.71
C LYS A 73 9.16 -14.36 -2.39
N GLY A 74 10.08 -13.46 -2.75
CA GLY A 74 11.50 -13.58 -2.45
C GLY A 74 11.87 -13.29 -0.99
N PHE A 75 10.95 -12.78 -0.18
CA PHE A 75 11.21 -12.41 1.22
C PHE A 75 10.52 -13.39 2.17
N SER A 76 11.16 -13.68 3.29
CA SER A 76 10.57 -14.41 4.43
C SER A 76 9.47 -13.60 5.13
N ASP A 77 8.68 -14.26 5.97
CA ASP A 77 7.65 -13.58 6.77
C ASP A 77 8.28 -12.58 7.77
N ASP A 78 9.46 -12.88 8.32
CA ASP A 78 10.21 -11.99 9.22
C ASP A 78 10.74 -10.75 8.48
N GLU A 79 11.26 -10.93 7.25
CA GLU A 79 11.67 -9.80 6.41
C GLU A 79 10.48 -8.92 6.00
N ILE A 80 9.32 -9.52 5.71
CA ILE A 80 8.07 -8.77 5.47
C ILE A 80 7.67 -7.94 6.69
N ASP A 81 7.75 -8.52 7.90
CA ASP A 81 7.46 -7.81 9.15
C ASP A 81 8.43 -6.67 9.40
N ALA A 82 9.72 -6.89 9.13
CA ALA A 82 10.76 -5.88 9.23
C ALA A 82 10.57 -4.75 8.21
N LEU A 83 10.22 -5.05 6.95
CA LEU A 83 9.92 -4.05 5.91
C LEU A 83 8.68 -3.24 6.26
N ALA A 84 7.62 -3.90 6.74
CA ALA A 84 6.40 -3.22 7.18
C ALA A 84 6.70 -2.23 8.31
N THR A 85 7.46 -2.69 9.32
CA THR A 85 7.90 -1.85 10.44
C THR A 85 8.81 -0.71 9.99
N HIS A 86 9.69 -0.96 9.02
CA HIS A 86 10.60 0.05 8.48
C HIS A 86 9.84 1.17 7.77
N PHE A 87 8.95 0.83 6.83
CA PHE A 87 8.21 1.83 6.06
C PHE A 87 7.16 2.54 6.90
N SER A 88 6.53 1.87 7.88
CA SER A 88 5.55 2.52 8.76
C SER A 88 6.16 3.60 9.67
N LYS A 89 7.46 3.50 9.97
CA LYS A 89 8.21 4.51 10.74
C LYS A 89 8.67 5.70 9.89
N LYS A 90 8.53 5.62 8.56
CA LYS A 90 8.78 6.78 7.69
C LYS A 90 7.63 7.77 7.85
N ARG A 91 7.89 9.04 7.54
CA ARG A 91 6.86 10.06 7.51
C ARG A 91 5.99 9.88 6.27
N TRP A 92 4.66 9.87 6.43
CA TRP A 92 3.76 10.01 5.29
C TRP A 92 3.95 11.39 4.67
N VAL A 93 4.25 11.43 3.38
CA VAL A 93 4.40 12.67 2.62
C VAL A 93 3.38 12.64 1.47
N PRO A 94 2.21 13.28 1.63
CA PRO A 94 1.25 13.37 0.55
C PRO A 94 1.82 14.18 -0.61
N VAL A 95 1.51 13.77 -1.85
CA VAL A 95 1.91 14.47 -3.08
C VAL A 95 0.65 14.96 -3.80
N PRO A 96 0.14 16.15 -3.45
CA PRO A 96 -1.08 16.70 -4.04
C PRO A 96 -0.94 16.86 -5.56
N GLN A 97 -1.81 16.19 -6.29
CA GLN A 97 -1.89 16.31 -7.73
C GLN A 97 -2.81 17.45 -8.14
N LYS A 98 -2.44 18.14 -9.23
CA LYS A 98 -3.29 19.16 -9.82
C LYS A 98 -4.60 18.54 -10.32
N THR A 99 -5.70 19.24 -10.10
CA THR A 99 -7.06 18.81 -10.48
C THR A 99 -7.94 20.03 -10.71
N THR A 100 -9.10 19.84 -11.35
CA THR A 100 -10.05 20.94 -11.61
C THR A 100 -11.08 21.06 -10.49
N ALA A 101 -11.65 22.25 -10.30
CA ALA A 101 -12.70 22.47 -9.31
C ALA A 101 -13.94 21.59 -9.57
N ALA A 102 -14.29 21.37 -10.84
CA ALA A 102 -15.39 20.48 -11.23
C ALA A 102 -15.12 19.03 -10.79
N LEU A 103 -13.89 18.52 -11.02
CA LEU A 103 -13.51 17.17 -10.63
C LEU A 103 -13.45 17.00 -9.11
N MET A 104 -12.98 18.03 -8.38
CA MET A 104 -13.01 18.05 -6.91
C MET A 104 -14.44 18.00 -6.35
N LYS A 105 -15.34 18.84 -6.89
CA LYS A 105 -16.75 18.85 -6.47
C LYS A 105 -17.41 17.50 -6.73
N LYS A 106 -17.17 16.93 -7.92
CA LYS A 106 -17.71 15.62 -8.28
C LYS A 106 -17.14 14.51 -7.40
N GLY A 107 -15.82 14.50 -7.17
CA GLY A 107 -15.15 13.53 -6.32
C GLY A 107 -15.66 13.54 -4.89
N LYS A 108 -15.73 14.72 -4.26
CA LYS A 108 -16.33 14.90 -2.93
C LYS A 108 -17.74 14.33 -2.84
N SER A 109 -18.57 14.61 -3.86
CA SER A 109 -19.96 14.14 -3.89
C SER A 109 -20.09 12.62 -3.97
N VAL A 110 -19.12 11.91 -4.54
CA VAL A 110 -19.20 10.45 -4.70
C VAL A 110 -18.48 9.69 -3.58
N THR A 111 -17.58 10.35 -2.84
CA THR A 111 -16.81 9.75 -1.74
C THR A 111 -17.45 9.92 -0.37
N PHE A 112 -18.25 10.97 -0.17
CA PHE A 112 -18.79 11.38 1.15
C PHE A 112 -19.43 10.24 1.95
N GLU A 113 -20.27 9.41 1.32
CA GLU A 113 -21.00 8.34 2.03
C GLU A 113 -20.28 6.98 2.05
N ASN A 114 -19.14 6.84 1.38
CA ASN A 114 -18.59 5.53 1.04
C ASN A 114 -17.12 5.32 1.44
N CYS A 115 -16.39 6.42 1.67
CA CYS A 115 -14.93 6.37 1.81
C CYS A 115 -14.46 6.99 3.13
N GLU A 116 -15.12 8.07 3.56
CA GLU A 116 -14.66 8.89 4.68
C GLU A 116 -14.73 8.15 6.03
N ASP A 117 -15.68 7.23 6.21
CA ASP A 117 -15.84 6.42 7.44
C ASP A 117 -14.60 5.61 7.82
N CYS A 118 -13.80 5.18 6.83
CA CYS A 118 -12.62 4.34 7.06
C CYS A 118 -11.31 5.02 6.68
N HIS A 119 -11.33 6.03 5.80
CA HIS A 119 -10.12 6.72 5.35
C HIS A 119 -9.97 8.14 5.90
N GLY A 120 -11.00 8.66 6.58
CA GLY A 120 -11.08 10.06 6.99
C GLY A 120 -11.57 10.97 5.86
N ALA A 121 -12.06 12.16 6.23
CA ALA A 121 -12.66 13.11 5.30
C ALA A 121 -11.72 13.55 4.16
N LYS A 122 -10.41 13.59 4.43
CA LYS A 122 -9.38 13.90 3.44
C LYS A 122 -8.55 12.71 3.02
N GLY A 123 -8.74 11.53 3.61
CA GLY A 123 -7.90 10.36 3.35
C GLY A 123 -6.66 10.26 4.26
N ASP A 124 -6.62 11.00 5.35
CA ASP A 124 -5.46 11.22 6.24
C ASP A 124 -5.64 10.68 7.67
N ASP A 125 -6.79 10.06 7.96
CA ASP A 125 -7.12 9.50 9.27
C ASP A 125 -7.79 8.14 9.07
N PRO A 126 -7.02 7.12 8.65
CA PRO A 126 -7.57 5.81 8.36
C PRO A 126 -7.84 5.00 9.63
N ASP A 127 -8.82 4.09 9.55
CA ASP A 127 -8.94 3.01 10.53
C ASP A 127 -7.74 2.05 10.47
N GLU A 128 -7.63 1.14 11.46
CA GLU A 128 -6.47 0.26 11.63
C GLU A 128 -6.11 -0.57 10.39
N ASP A 129 -7.11 -0.97 9.60
CA ASP A 129 -6.96 -1.81 8.41
C ASP A 129 -6.92 -1.02 7.10
N ALA A 130 -7.10 0.30 7.16
CA ALA A 130 -7.11 1.19 6.02
C ALA A 130 -5.76 1.90 5.82
N PRO A 131 -5.35 2.15 4.57
CA PRO A 131 -4.21 3.01 4.27
C PRO A 131 -4.59 4.49 4.28
N MET A 132 -3.59 5.34 4.52
CA MET A 132 -3.60 6.74 4.09
C MET A 132 -3.74 6.79 2.56
N ILE A 133 -4.62 7.66 2.07
CA ILE A 133 -4.88 7.84 0.64
C ILE A 133 -4.79 9.31 0.19
N ASN A 134 -4.70 10.27 1.12
CA ASN A 134 -4.52 11.68 0.81
C ASN A 134 -3.18 11.91 0.08
N GLY A 135 -3.22 12.51 -1.11
CA GLY A 135 -2.02 12.78 -1.90
C GLY A 135 -1.31 11.53 -2.40
N GLN A 136 -1.96 10.35 -2.32
CA GLN A 136 -1.53 9.17 -3.07
C GLN A 136 -1.79 9.40 -4.57
N TRP A 137 -1.05 8.72 -5.43
CA TRP A 137 -1.18 8.87 -6.88
C TRP A 137 -2.58 8.50 -7.38
N ALA A 138 -3.29 9.45 -8.00
CA ALA A 138 -4.68 9.28 -8.43
C ALA A 138 -4.79 8.17 -9.48
N LYS A 139 -3.81 8.05 -10.39
CA LYS A 139 -3.78 6.95 -11.35
C LYS A 139 -3.57 5.59 -10.66
N TYR A 140 -2.73 5.49 -9.63
CA TYR A 140 -2.63 4.27 -8.81
C TYR A 140 -3.98 3.93 -8.15
N MET A 141 -4.61 4.92 -7.51
CA MET A 141 -5.90 4.70 -6.84
C MET A 141 -7.00 4.30 -7.81
N THR A 142 -7.08 4.91 -9.00
CA THR A 142 -8.02 4.49 -10.05
C THR A 142 -7.84 3.00 -10.38
N LEU A 143 -6.60 2.55 -10.58
CA LEU A 143 -6.31 1.14 -10.88
C LEU A 143 -6.69 0.21 -9.73
N GLU A 144 -6.45 0.59 -8.48
CA GLU A 144 -6.84 -0.22 -7.31
C GLU A 144 -8.37 -0.28 -7.15
N LEU A 145 -9.07 0.85 -7.34
CA LEU A 145 -10.52 0.91 -7.29
C LEU A 145 -11.15 0.03 -8.38
N GLU A 146 -10.59 0.02 -9.58
CA GLU A 146 -11.01 -0.87 -10.68
C GLU A 146 -10.78 -2.35 -10.34
N LYS A 147 -9.62 -2.71 -9.79
CA LYS A 147 -9.34 -4.09 -9.32
C LYS A 147 -10.32 -4.55 -8.25
N TYR A 148 -10.72 -3.69 -7.33
CA TYR A 148 -11.73 -4.04 -6.31
C TYR A 148 -13.12 -4.28 -6.89
N ARG A 149 -13.42 -3.71 -8.07
CA ARG A 149 -14.71 -3.88 -8.75
C ARG A 149 -14.73 -5.13 -9.64
N ASP A 150 -13.58 -5.54 -10.15
CA ASP A 150 -13.44 -6.74 -10.96
C ASP A 150 -13.54 -8.02 -10.11
N ASP A 151 -14.60 -8.81 -10.34
CA ASP A 151 -14.79 -10.10 -9.68
C ASP A 151 -13.74 -11.15 -10.07
N GLY A 152 -13.12 -11.00 -11.25
CA GLY A 152 -12.04 -11.85 -11.73
C GLY A 152 -10.68 -11.52 -11.11
N PHE A 153 -10.53 -10.35 -10.48
CA PHE A 153 -9.28 -9.93 -9.87
C PHE A 153 -9.22 -10.25 -8.37
N LYS A 154 -8.10 -10.83 -7.94
CA LYS A 154 -7.90 -11.21 -6.53
C LYS A 154 -7.70 -9.96 -5.66
N MET A 155 -8.78 -9.51 -5.03
CA MET A 155 -8.75 -8.47 -3.99
C MET A 155 -9.48 -8.96 -2.73
N PRO A 156 -8.79 -9.21 -1.60
CA PRO A 156 -9.40 -9.89 -0.46
C PRO A 156 -10.26 -8.97 0.43
N HIS A 157 -10.04 -7.65 0.40
CA HIS A 157 -10.69 -6.74 1.34
C HIS A 157 -12.18 -6.49 1.05
N ARG A 158 -13.06 -7.10 1.86
CA ARG A 158 -14.52 -7.16 1.63
C ARG A 158 -15.20 -5.79 1.69
N LYS A 159 -14.88 -4.95 2.68
CA LYS A 159 -15.48 -3.61 2.82
C LYS A 159 -15.17 -2.76 1.59
N MET A 160 -13.92 -2.81 1.12
CA MET A 160 -13.51 -2.07 -0.08
C MET A 160 -14.23 -2.59 -1.32
N LYS A 161 -14.28 -3.91 -1.56
CA LYS A 161 -15.08 -4.48 -2.65
C LYS A 161 -16.54 -3.99 -2.65
N LYS A 162 -17.17 -3.97 -1.48
CA LYS A 162 -18.56 -3.52 -1.33
C LYS A 162 -18.72 -2.04 -1.64
N ASN A 163 -17.86 -1.18 -1.08
CA ASN A 163 -17.98 0.28 -1.24
C ASN A 163 -17.58 0.74 -2.64
N THR A 164 -16.56 0.14 -3.26
CA THR A 164 -16.18 0.50 -4.64
C THR A 164 -17.23 0.12 -5.67
N ARG A 165 -18.03 -0.93 -5.43
CA ARG A 165 -19.17 -1.31 -6.30
C ARG A 165 -20.31 -0.30 -6.28
N LYS A 166 -20.46 0.48 -5.21
CA LYS A 166 -21.46 1.55 -5.13
C LYS A 166 -21.10 2.75 -6.02
N LEU A 167 -19.83 2.93 -6.35
CA LEU A 167 -19.40 3.97 -7.29
C LEU A 167 -19.84 3.62 -8.71
N LYS A 168 -20.21 4.63 -9.50
CA LYS A 168 -20.36 4.44 -10.95
C LYS A 168 -18.98 4.32 -11.58
N GLN A 169 -18.86 3.54 -12.66
CA GLN A 169 -17.56 3.38 -13.36
C GLN A 169 -16.97 4.73 -13.78
N ALA A 170 -17.81 5.63 -14.31
CA ALA A 170 -17.41 6.98 -14.71
C ALA A 170 -16.96 7.88 -13.54
N ASP A 171 -17.29 7.51 -12.30
CA ASP A 171 -16.99 8.31 -11.10
C ASP A 171 -15.67 7.92 -10.43
N ILE A 172 -15.07 6.78 -10.82
CA ILE A 172 -13.80 6.30 -10.24
C ILE A 172 -12.67 7.33 -10.37
N PRO A 173 -12.42 7.94 -11.55
CA PRO A 173 -11.37 8.93 -11.66
C PRO A 173 -11.64 10.13 -10.75
N ALA A 174 -12.89 10.56 -10.61
CA ALA A 174 -13.24 11.69 -9.74
C ALA A 174 -12.95 11.39 -8.26
N ALA A 175 -13.28 10.19 -7.78
CA ALA A 175 -12.95 9.75 -6.42
C ALA A 175 -11.43 9.72 -6.18
N ALA A 176 -10.67 9.14 -7.11
CA ALA A 176 -9.21 9.06 -7.01
C ALA A 176 -8.55 10.45 -7.07
N HIS A 177 -8.99 11.33 -7.98
CA HIS A 177 -8.47 12.68 -8.08
C HIS A 177 -8.82 13.54 -6.87
N PHE A 178 -9.95 13.30 -6.20
CA PHE A 178 -10.31 13.99 -4.97
C PHE A 178 -9.28 13.73 -3.87
N PHE A 179 -9.05 12.47 -3.51
CA PHE A 179 -8.05 12.11 -2.48
C PHE A 179 -6.62 12.43 -2.94
N GLY A 180 -6.30 12.22 -4.22
CA GLY A 180 -4.98 12.50 -4.76
C GLY A 180 -4.59 13.98 -4.77
N ALA A 181 -5.56 14.89 -4.65
CA ALA A 181 -5.33 16.33 -4.55
C ALA A 181 -5.23 16.83 -3.09
N GLN A 182 -5.45 15.98 -2.09
CA GLN A 182 -5.35 16.35 -0.67
C GLN A 182 -3.89 16.33 -0.21
N GLY A 183 -3.47 17.30 0.62
CA GLY A 183 -2.06 17.48 1.02
C GLY A 183 -1.81 17.72 2.50
N GLN A 184 -2.81 18.09 3.27
CA GLN A 184 -2.77 18.38 4.71
C GLN A 184 -4.18 18.28 5.28
#